data_AF-A0A369V7U2-F1
#
_entry.id   AF-A0A369V7U2-F1
#
_cell.length_a   1.000
_cell.length_b   1.000
_cell.length_c   1.000
_cell.angle_alpha   90.00
_cell.angle_beta   90.00
_cell.angle_gamma   90.00
#
_symmetry.space_group_name_H-M   'P 1'
#
loop_
_entity.id
_entity.type
_entity.pdbx_description
1 polymer ?
#
loop_
_entity_poly.entity_id
_entity_poly.type
_entity_poly.pdbx_seq_one_letter_code
_entity_poly.pdbx_strand_id
1 'polypeptide(L)'
;MMVEDPGEVGERPIPPSFMWACAECTVRLRRLAEMWAAPEGCLWEQLQVARHIAEAHPEAVPPPHLDDCELCPSYARHDADDPGGVWAEHRTRDLFMPPGIARLL
;
A
#
# COMPACT_ATOMS: atom_id res chain seq x y z
N MET A 1 33.91 5.42 3.50
CA MET A 1 32.80 5.59 2.55
C MET A 1 31.99 4.31 2.68
N MET A 2 30.98 4.31 3.54
CA MET A 2 30.12 3.15 3.74
C MET A 2 29.10 3.18 2.60
N VAL A 3 29.20 2.19 1.72
CA VAL A 3 28.15 1.92 0.73
C VAL A 3 27.03 1.30 1.54
N GLU A 4 25.96 2.06 1.77
CA GLU A 4 24.77 1.52 2.44
C GLU A 4 24.19 0.42 1.53
N ASP A 5 24.04 -0.76 2.12
CA ASP A 5 23.50 -1.97 1.52
C ASP A 5 22.08 -1.68 1.00
N PRO A 6 21.72 -2.03 -0.25
CA PRO A 6 20.44 -1.65 -0.83
C PRO A 6 19.29 -2.44 -0.20
N GLY A 7 18.84 -2.01 0.98
CA GLY A 7 17.63 -2.43 1.67
C GLY A 7 17.50 -3.94 1.85
N GLU A 8 17.79 -4.43 3.05
CA GLU A 8 17.47 -5.79 3.46
C GLU A 8 16.07 -6.19 2.95
N VAL A 9 16.00 -7.38 2.36
CA VAL A 9 14.77 -8.05 1.91
C VAL A 9 13.72 -8.16 3.04
N GLY A 10 14.06 -7.81 4.29
CA GLY A 10 13.20 -7.81 5.46
C GLY A 10 12.22 -6.63 5.61
N GLU A 11 12.40 -5.50 4.92
CA GLU A 11 11.43 -4.38 5.03
C GLU A 11 10.25 -4.50 4.06
N ARG A 12 10.38 -5.29 3.00
CA ARG A 12 9.38 -5.37 1.93
C ARG A 12 8.38 -6.48 2.24
N PRO A 13 7.10 -6.15 2.51
CA PRO A 13 6.10 -7.18 2.71
C PRO A 13 5.95 -7.99 1.42
N ILE A 14 5.79 -9.30 1.57
CA ILE A 14 5.40 -10.17 0.47
C ILE A 14 3.89 -9.98 0.27
N PRO A 15 3.43 -9.55 -0.92
CA PRO A 15 2.01 -9.37 -1.18
C PRO A 15 1.23 -10.67 -0.93
N PRO A 16 0.06 -10.62 -0.27
CA PRO A 16 -0.79 -11.78 -0.04
C PRO A 16 -1.13 -12.54 -1.32
N SER A 17 -1.43 -13.84 -1.18
CA SER A 17 -1.71 -14.74 -2.30
C SER A 17 -2.83 -14.26 -3.23
N PHE A 18 -3.86 -13.59 -2.71
CA PHE A 18 -4.96 -13.07 -3.53
C PHE A 18 -4.50 -12.06 -4.58
N MET A 19 -3.46 -11.26 -4.28
CA MET A 19 -2.93 -10.27 -5.22
C MET A 19 -2.24 -10.91 -6.42
N TRP A 20 -1.75 -12.14 -6.26
CA TRP A 20 -1.19 -12.95 -7.35
C TRP A 20 -2.25 -13.75 -8.10
N ALA A 21 -3.38 -14.05 -7.45
CA ALA A 21 -4.53 -14.70 -8.09
C ALA A 21 -5.39 -13.71 -8.91
N CYS A 22 -5.40 -12.43 -8.53
CA CYS A 22 -6.05 -11.37 -9.28
C CYS A 22 -5.14 -10.83 -10.40
N ALA A 23 -5.60 -10.92 -11.65
CA ALA A 23 -4.85 -10.49 -12.82
C ALA A 23 -4.52 -8.99 -12.79
N GLU A 24 -5.46 -8.16 -12.35
CA GLU A 24 -5.28 -6.71 -12.26
C GLU A 24 -4.31 -6.32 -11.14
N CYS A 25 -4.43 -6.92 -9.95
CA CYS A 25 -3.45 -6.79 -8.87
C CYS A 25 -2.05 -7.15 -9.36
N THR A 26 -1.90 -8.29 -10.05
CA THR A 26 -0.61 -8.75 -10.57
C THR A 26 0.01 -7.76 -11.55
N VAL A 27 -0.78 -7.21 -12.49
CA VAL A 27 -0.28 -6.20 -13.44
C VAL A 27 0.17 -4.93 -12.72
N ARG A 28 -0.59 -4.48 -11.71
CA ARG A 28 -0.24 -3.27 -10.94
C ARG A 28 0.98 -3.48 -10.05
N LEU A 29 1.11 -4.64 -9.40
CA LEU A 29 2.28 -5.01 -8.62
C LEU A 29 3.55 -5.04 -9.48
N ARG A 30 3.46 -5.54 -10.72
CA ARG A 30 4.59 -5.53 -11.66
C ARG A 30 5.03 -4.10 -12.00
N ARG A 31 4.08 -3.22 -12.32
CA ARG A 31 4.38 -1.80 -12.58
C ARG A 31 4.98 -1.10 -11.36
N LEU A 32 4.42 -1.37 -10.17
CA LEU A 32 4.97 -0.88 -8.91
C LEU A 32 6.43 -1.32 -8.73
N ALA A 33 6.72 -2.61 -8.97
CA ALA A 33 8.08 -3.14 -8.86
C ALA A 33 9.04 -2.51 -9.88
N GLU A 34 8.59 -2.27 -11.11
CA GLU A 34 9.36 -1.58 -12.15
C GLU A 34 9.71 -0.13 -11.75
N MET A 35 8.75 0.59 -11.16
CA MET A 35 8.90 2.00 -10.79
C MET A 35 9.56 2.20 -9.43
N TRP A 36 9.65 1.17 -8.59
CA TRP A 36 10.19 1.31 -7.23
C TRP A 36 11.62 1.85 -7.21
N ALA A 37 12.44 1.45 -8.18
CA ALA A 37 13.83 1.89 -8.30
C ALA A 37 13.99 3.16 -9.16
N ALA A 38 12.90 3.72 -9.68
CA ALA A 38 12.93 4.90 -10.54
C ALA A 38 13.21 6.17 -9.71
N PRO A 39 14.02 7.12 -10.21
CA PRO A 39 14.28 8.40 -9.53
C PRO A 39 13.01 9.20 -9.21
N GLU A 40 11.97 9.05 -10.02
CA GLU A 40 10.68 9.71 -9.87
C GLU A 40 9.84 9.13 -8.72
N GLY A 41 10.24 7.97 -8.19
CA GLY A 41 9.47 7.20 -7.23
C GLY A 41 8.28 6.47 -7.87
N CYS A 42 7.45 5.86 -7.02
CA CYS A 42 6.35 5.00 -7.44
C CYS A 42 5.00 5.36 -6.80
N LEU A 43 4.83 6.62 -6.36
CA LEU A 43 3.62 7.05 -5.64
C LEU A 43 2.35 6.75 -6.44
N TRP A 44 2.37 7.02 -7.75
CA TRP A 44 1.21 6.76 -8.61
C TRP A 44 0.86 5.27 -8.63
N GLU A 45 1.85 4.40 -8.79
CA GLU A 45 1.68 2.95 -8.82
C GLU A 45 1.16 2.42 -7.48
N GLN A 46 1.66 2.97 -6.36
CA GLN A 46 1.17 2.64 -5.01
C GLN A 46 -0.32 2.94 -4.88
N LEU A 47 -0.76 4.14 -5.28
CA LEU A 47 -2.16 4.55 -5.23
C LEU A 47 -3.03 3.68 -6.13
N GLN A 48 -2.55 3.31 -7.32
CA GLN A 48 -3.29 2.44 -8.23
C GLN A 48 -3.48 1.02 -7.71
N VAL A 49 -2.47 0.44 -7.03
CA VAL A 49 -2.61 -0.85 -6.34
C VAL A 49 -3.61 -0.72 -5.20
N ALA A 50 -3.42 0.27 -4.33
CA ALA A 50 -4.24 0.48 -3.14
C ALA A 50 -5.73 0.65 -3.46
N ARG A 51 -6.03 1.51 -4.43
CA ARG A 51 -7.38 1.75 -4.96
C ARG A 51 -8.02 0.50 -5.49
N HIS A 52 -7.32 -0.26 -6.33
CA HIS A 52 -7.87 -1.48 -6.88
C HIS A 52 -8.18 -2.52 -5.79
N ILE A 53 -7.33 -2.65 -4.76
CA ILE A 53 -7.62 -3.54 -3.63
C ILE A 53 -8.85 -3.04 -2.86
N ALA A 54 -8.94 -1.76 -2.55
CA ALA A 54 -10.08 -1.20 -1.82
C ALA A 54 -11.41 -1.41 -2.57
N GLU A 55 -11.40 -1.25 -3.90
CA GLU A 55 -12.59 -1.40 -4.75
C GLU A 55 -12.95 -2.88 -5.03
N ALA A 56 -11.97 -3.71 -5.42
CA ALA A 56 -12.19 -5.07 -5.92
C ALA A 56 -12.04 -6.16 -4.85
N HIS A 57 -11.37 -5.85 -3.74
CA HIS A 57 -11.07 -6.75 -2.64
C HIS A 57 -11.35 -6.10 -1.27
N PRO A 58 -12.56 -5.55 -1.03
CA PRO A 58 -12.89 -4.85 0.21
C PRO A 58 -12.72 -5.74 1.46
N GLU A 59 -12.92 -7.06 1.32
CA GLU A 59 -12.70 -8.04 2.38
C GLU A 59 -11.23 -8.22 2.76
N ALA A 60 -10.31 -7.81 1.89
CA ALA A 60 -8.87 -7.89 2.11
C ALA A 60 -8.28 -6.60 2.71
N VAL A 61 -9.09 -5.55 2.88
CA VAL A 61 -8.65 -4.28 3.45
C VAL A 61 -8.24 -4.49 4.92
N PRO A 62 -6.97 -4.20 5.30
CA PRO A 62 -6.52 -4.36 6.69
C PRO A 62 -7.35 -3.53 7.67
N PRO A 63 -7.47 -3.93 8.95
CA PRO A 63 -8.08 -3.09 9.98
C PRO A 63 -7.33 -1.76 10.12
N PRO A 64 -7.92 -0.74 10.77
CA PRO A 64 -7.22 0.50 11.10
C PRO A 64 -5.88 0.22 11.79
N HIS A 65 -4.84 0.99 11.43
CA HIS A 65 -3.57 0.97 12.15
C HIS A 65 -3.83 1.38 13.61
N LEU A 66 -3.18 0.69 14.56
CA LEU A 66 -3.42 0.91 15.98
C LEU A 66 -2.82 2.25 16.44
N ASP A 67 -1.57 2.29 16.89
CA ASP A 67 -1.00 3.48 17.56
C ASP A 67 0.14 4.17 16.77
N ASP A 68 0.39 3.75 15.54
CA ASP A 68 1.56 4.16 14.75
C ASP A 68 1.19 4.80 13.40
N CYS A 69 -0.01 5.38 13.30
CA CYS A 69 -0.43 6.13 12.12
C CYS A 69 -1.22 7.40 12.48
N GLU A 70 -0.59 8.55 12.29
CA GLU A 70 -1.21 9.87 12.54
C GLU A 70 -2.36 10.19 11.56
N LEU A 71 -2.39 9.54 10.39
CA LEU A 71 -3.38 9.81 9.35
C LEU A 71 -4.68 9.03 9.52
N CYS A 72 -4.63 7.82 10.11
CA CYS A 72 -5.83 7.00 10.33
C CYS A 72 -6.94 7.73 11.09
N PRO A 73 -6.68 8.48 12.19
CA PRO A 73 -7.72 9.26 12.86
C PRO A 73 -8.30 10.41 12.02
N SER A 74 -7.54 10.93 11.05
CA SER A 74 -8.04 11.95 10.11
C SER A 74 -8.95 11.31 9.07
N TYR A 75 -8.48 10.25 8.40
CA TYR A 75 -9.27 9.51 7.43
C TYR A 75 -10.56 8.95 8.03
N ALA A 76 -10.51 8.37 9.23
CA ALA A 76 -11.69 7.85 9.93
C ALA A 76 -12.78 8.92 10.17
N ARG A 77 -12.38 10.20 10.34
CA ARG A 77 -13.32 11.31 10.51
C ARG A 77 -13.92 11.78 9.19
N HIS A 78 -13.17 11.71 8.09
CA HIS A 78 -13.58 12.23 6.78
C HIS A 78 -14.33 11.19 5.93
N ASP A 79 -13.98 9.92 6.05
CA ASP A 79 -14.50 8.83 5.23
C ASP A 79 -15.47 7.93 6.02
N ALA A 80 -16.06 8.44 7.10
CA ALA A 80 -16.99 7.68 7.95
C ALA A 80 -18.17 7.08 7.15
N ASP A 81 -18.59 7.76 6.08
CA ASP A 81 -19.69 7.35 5.20
C ASP A 81 -19.22 6.58 3.94
N ASP A 82 -17.90 6.45 3.71
CA ASP A 82 -17.33 5.73 2.56
C ASP A 82 -16.22 4.76 3.00
N PRO A 83 -16.59 3.56 3.49
CA PRO A 83 -15.63 2.57 3.97
C PRO A 83 -14.73 1.98 2.88
N GLY A 84 -15.02 2.23 1.59
CA GLY A 84 -14.19 1.87 0.44
C GLY A 84 -13.35 3.03 -0.11
N GLY A 85 -13.48 4.22 0.49
CA GLY A 85 -12.80 5.43 0.07
C GLY A 85 -11.31 5.48 0.43
N VAL A 86 -10.77 6.69 0.52
CA VAL A 86 -9.33 6.95 0.69
C VAL A 86 -8.79 6.30 1.96
N TRP A 87 -9.60 6.14 3.01
CA TRP A 87 -9.20 5.42 4.21
C TRP A 87 -8.92 3.93 3.97
N ALA A 88 -9.68 3.27 3.11
CA ALA A 88 -9.40 1.88 2.72
C ALA A 88 -8.13 1.80 1.89
N GLU A 89 -7.95 2.70 0.92
CA GLU A 89 -6.72 2.78 0.12
C GLU A 89 -5.48 2.98 1.00
N HIS A 90 -5.56 3.87 2.00
CA HIS A 90 -4.50 4.11 2.95
C HIS A 90 -4.07 2.82 3.66
N ARG A 91 -5.04 2.03 4.14
CA ARG A 91 -4.80 0.78 4.90
C ARG A 91 -4.29 -0.35 4.01
N THR A 92 -4.71 -0.44 2.76
CA THR A 92 -4.29 -1.53 1.86
C THR A 92 -2.82 -1.45 1.47
N ARG A 93 -2.17 -0.28 1.58
CA ARG A 93 -0.73 -0.15 1.30
C ARG A 93 0.14 -1.03 2.21
N ASP A 94 -0.26 -1.30 3.45
CA ASP A 94 0.49 -2.20 4.36
C ASP A 94 0.60 -3.64 3.80
N LEU A 95 -0.24 -4.03 2.83
CA LEU A 95 -0.17 -5.34 2.19
C LEU A 95 1.01 -5.51 1.24
N PHE A 96 1.56 -4.41 0.72
CA PHE A 96 2.57 -4.44 -0.35
C PHE A 96 3.66 -3.36 -0.23
N MET A 97 3.61 -2.51 0.79
CA MET A 97 4.58 -1.47 1.11
C MET A 97 5.12 -1.63 2.54
N PRO A 98 6.39 -1.29 2.79
CA PRO A 98 6.89 -1.15 4.17
C PRO A 98 6.02 -0.15 4.95
N PRO A 99 5.72 -0.39 6.25
CA PRO A 99 4.88 0.49 7.07
C PRO A 99 5.27 1.98 7.04
N GLY A 100 6.59 2.27 7.05
CA GLY A 100 7.11 3.63 7.00
C GLY A 100 6.80 4.38 5.70
N ILE A 101 6.48 3.68 4.62
CA ILE A 101 6.06 4.26 3.33
C ILE A 101 4.54 4.19 3.20
N ALA A 102 3.94 3.05 3.56
CA ALA A 102 2.51 2.78 3.47
C ALA A 102 1.64 3.82 4.19
N ARG A 103 2.18 4.50 5.21
CA ARG A 103 1.43 5.35 6.14
C ARG A 103 1.70 6.84 5.99
N LEU A 104 2.45 7.25 4.94
CA LEU A 104 2.81 8.65 4.71
C LEU A 104 1.67 9.52 4.13
N LEU A 105 0.68 8.90 3.50
CA LEU A 105 -0.41 9.57 2.76
C LEU A 105 -1.70 8.77 2.88
#